data_AF-A0AAT9S4Q1-F1
#
_entry.id   AF-A0AAT9S4Q1-F1
#
_cell.length_a   1.000
_cell.length_b   1.000
_cell.length_c   1.000
_cell.angle_alpha   90.00
_cell.angle_beta   90.00
_cell.angle_gamma   90.00
#
_symmetry.space_group_name_H-M   'P 1'
#
loop_
_entity.id
_entity.type
_entity.pdbx_description
1 polymer ?
#
loop_
_entity_poly.entity_id
_entity_poly.type
_entity_poly.pdbx_seq_one_letter_code
_entity_poly.pdbx_strand_id
1 'polypeptide(L)'
;MTGDGRADLAVGAPYEDVNGKRNVGNVVLLKGGPDGLTTAGAQSFHQATAGVPGAAEAGDHFGSSLRLRDINGNGKADLAIGAFGEDVLPAGYDDGAAGVLRGAASGLTTTSATSFNATDFGYPVVAGRKFADVLAR
;
A
#
# COMPACT_ATOMS: atom_id res chain seq x y z
N MET A 1 5.75 -1.90 -12.90
CA MET A 1 4.31 -1.69 -12.62
C MET A 1 3.56 -1.31 -13.88
N THR A 2 4.13 -0.52 -14.78
CA THR A 2 3.53 -0.17 -16.09
C THR A 2 3.59 -1.32 -17.10
N GLY A 3 4.67 -2.11 -17.07
CA GLY A 3 4.92 -3.19 -18.02
C GLY A 3 5.56 -2.71 -19.34
N ASP A 4 6.14 -1.52 -19.35
CA ASP A 4 6.80 -0.90 -20.52
C ASP A 4 8.28 -1.30 -20.70
N GLY A 5 8.76 -2.27 -19.92
CA GLY A 5 10.14 -2.72 -19.93
C GLY A 5 11.11 -1.82 -19.15
N ARG A 6 10.63 -0.77 -18.47
CA ARG A 6 11.43 0.10 -17.60
C ARG A 6 11.13 -0.19 -16.13
N ALA A 7 12.14 -0.03 -15.29
CA ALA A 7 11.96 -0.21 -13.86
C ALA A 7 11.21 0.99 -13.26
N ASP A 8 10.13 0.70 -12.55
CA ASP A 8 9.38 1.67 -11.74
C ASP A 8 9.82 1.58 -10.27
N LEU A 9 9.56 2.63 -9.49
CA LEU A 9 9.86 2.69 -8.06
C LEU A 9 8.61 3.03 -7.25
N ALA A 10 8.33 2.25 -6.21
CA ALA A 10 7.41 2.63 -5.14
C ALA A 10 8.19 3.12 -3.93
N VAL A 11 7.74 4.24 -3.35
CA VAL A 11 8.35 4.87 -2.18
C VAL A 11 7.31 4.99 -1.09
N GLY A 12 7.57 4.39 0.07
CA GLY A 12 6.74 4.53 1.25
C GLY A 12 7.06 5.82 2.00
N ALA A 13 6.02 6.51 2.44
CA ALA A 13 6.08 7.66 3.33
C ALA A 13 5.13 7.41 4.52
N PRO A 14 5.43 6.44 5.40
CA PRO A 14 4.51 5.97 6.44
C PRO A 14 4.21 6.98 7.55
N TYR A 15 4.86 8.14 7.54
CA TYR A 15 4.63 9.23 8.51
C TYR A 15 3.97 10.45 7.86
N GLU A 16 3.44 10.32 6.65
CA GLU A 16 2.71 11.41 5.99
C GLU A 16 1.39 11.69 6.72
N ASP A 17 1.12 12.97 6.93
CA ASP A 17 -0.15 13.44 7.48
C ASP A 17 -1.16 13.64 6.34
N VAL A 18 -2.33 13.01 6.44
CA VAL A 18 -3.34 13.05 5.38
C VAL A 18 -4.64 13.61 5.94
N ASN A 19 -5.18 14.65 5.31
CA ASN A 19 -6.45 15.29 5.68
C ASN A 19 -6.54 15.68 7.17
N GLY A 20 -5.42 16.13 7.76
CA GLY A 20 -5.34 16.52 9.17
C GLY A 20 -5.20 15.37 10.18
N LYS A 21 -5.10 14.11 9.70
CA LYS A 21 -4.81 12.94 10.52
C LYS A 21 -3.32 12.62 10.47
N ARG A 22 -2.71 12.41 11.63
CA ARG A 22 -1.27 12.26 11.77
C ARG A 22 -0.81 10.85 11.40
N ASN A 23 0.31 10.72 10.69
CA ASN A 23 0.94 9.45 10.35
C ASN A 23 -0.01 8.42 9.67
N VAL A 24 -0.96 8.89 8.87
CA VAL A 24 -1.79 7.99 8.03
C VAL A 24 -0.89 7.18 7.10
N GLY A 25 0.15 7.82 6.60
CA GLY A 25 1.07 7.22 5.65
C GLY A 25 0.58 7.35 4.20
N ASN A 26 1.50 7.11 3.28
CA ASN A 26 1.30 7.27 1.85
C ASN A 26 2.32 6.42 1.07
N VAL A 27 2.00 6.12 -0.18
CA VAL A 27 2.94 5.52 -1.13
C VAL A 27 2.94 6.32 -2.43
N VAL A 28 4.13 6.60 -2.94
CA VAL A 28 4.33 7.28 -4.22
C VAL A 28 4.91 6.31 -5.25
N LEU A 29 4.33 6.29 -6.45
CA LEU A 29 4.90 5.63 -7.62
C LEU A 29 5.65 6.66 -8.48
N LEU A 30 6.92 6.37 -8.74
CA LEU A 30 7.73 7.02 -9.78
C LEU A 30 7.92 6.06 -10.95
N LYS A 31 7.60 6.53 -12.16
CA LYS A 31 7.69 5.71 -13.37
C LYS A 31 9.10 5.75 -13.94
N GLY A 32 9.53 4.64 -14.52
CA GLY A 32 10.75 4.57 -15.32
C GLY A 32 10.57 5.25 -16.67
N GLY A 33 11.52 6.11 -17.05
CA GLY A 33 11.59 6.78 -18.34
C GLY A 33 12.87 6.45 -19.12
N PRO A 34 13.04 7.02 -20.33
CA PRO A 34 14.28 6.89 -21.11
C PRO A 34 15.52 7.37 -20.34
N ASP A 35 15.36 8.40 -19.50
CA ASP A 35 16.46 9.03 -18.76
C ASP A 35 16.52 8.62 -17.27
N GLY A 36 15.77 7.58 -16.88
CA GLY A 36 15.64 7.14 -15.49
C GLY A 36 14.27 7.47 -14.89
N LEU A 37 14.19 7.50 -13.55
CA LEU A 37 12.93 7.77 -12.84
C LEU A 37 12.44 9.20 -13.13
N THR A 38 11.13 9.37 -13.28
CA THR A 38 10.50 10.68 -13.47
C THR A 38 9.39 10.93 -12.46
N THR A 39 9.22 12.19 -12.07
CA THR A 39 8.08 12.68 -11.30
C THR A 39 6.88 13.02 -12.19
N ALA A 40 7.08 13.14 -13.51
CA ALA A 40 6.00 13.38 -14.45
C ALA A 40 5.01 12.21 -14.44
N GLY A 41 3.77 12.49 -14.06
CA GLY A 41 2.74 11.46 -13.95
C GLY A 41 2.96 10.49 -12.77
N ALA A 42 3.70 10.91 -11.75
CA ALA A 42 3.77 10.21 -10.46
C ALA A 42 2.36 10.04 -9.86
N GLN A 43 2.15 8.95 -9.14
CA GLN A 43 0.88 8.64 -8.48
C GLN A 43 1.10 8.55 -6.98
N SER A 44 0.13 9.01 -6.20
CA SER A 44 0.14 8.96 -4.73
C SER A 44 -1.08 8.20 -4.25
N PHE A 45 -0.89 7.31 -3.27
CA PHE A 45 -1.95 6.49 -2.69
C PHE A 45 -1.83 6.43 -1.18
N HIS A 46 -2.94 6.69 -0.50
CA HIS A 46 -3.13 6.54 0.94
C HIS A 46 -4.54 5.98 1.19
N GLN A 47 -4.91 5.66 2.43
CA GLN A 47 -6.22 5.03 2.70
C GLN A 47 -7.42 5.95 2.49
N ALA A 48 -7.23 7.28 2.43
CA ALA A 48 -8.27 8.21 1.94
C ALA A 48 -8.35 8.33 0.39
N THR A 49 -7.52 7.62 -0.38
CA THR A 49 -7.58 7.64 -1.85
C THR A 49 -8.77 6.79 -2.30
N ALA A 50 -9.61 7.33 -3.19
CA ALA A 50 -10.81 6.63 -3.65
C ALA A 50 -10.49 5.24 -4.24
N GLY A 51 -11.15 4.22 -3.68
CA GLY A 51 -10.98 2.82 -4.08
C GLY A 51 -9.82 2.09 -3.39
N VAL A 52 -9.01 2.75 -2.56
CA VAL A 52 -8.12 2.06 -1.62
C VAL A 52 -8.98 1.54 -0.45
N PRO A 53 -8.92 0.23 -0.10
CA PRO A 53 -9.67 -0.30 1.03
C PRO A 53 -9.21 0.28 2.37
N GLY A 54 -10.12 0.26 3.36
CA GLY A 54 -9.90 0.84 4.69
C GLY A 54 -10.29 2.32 4.76
N ALA A 55 -10.10 2.92 5.92
CA ALA A 55 -10.24 4.36 6.14
C ALA A 55 -8.86 4.94 6.46
N ALA A 56 -8.60 6.21 6.13
CA ALA A 56 -7.43 6.88 6.66
C ALA A 56 -7.66 7.21 8.13
N GLU A 57 -6.84 6.69 9.02
CA GLU A 57 -6.87 6.89 10.46
C GLU A 57 -5.47 7.30 10.96
N ALA A 58 -5.44 7.94 12.13
CA ALA A 58 -4.18 8.47 12.63
C ALA A 58 -3.36 7.33 13.21
N GLY A 59 -2.22 7.01 12.59
CA GLY A 59 -1.35 5.92 13.04
C GLY A 59 -1.34 4.68 12.15
N ASP A 60 -2.08 4.64 11.05
CA ASP A 60 -2.13 3.42 10.20
C ASP A 60 -0.78 3.07 9.58
N HIS A 61 0.05 4.10 9.35
CA HIS A 61 1.37 3.98 8.75
C HIS A 61 1.35 3.27 7.38
N PHE A 62 0.36 3.58 6.53
CA PHE A 62 0.26 3.06 5.17
C PHE A 62 1.56 3.30 4.39
N GLY A 63 2.08 2.23 3.78
CA GLY A 63 3.40 2.26 3.13
C GLY A 63 4.57 1.96 4.06
N SER A 64 4.33 1.40 5.26
CA SER A 64 5.38 1.02 6.21
C SER A 64 6.28 -0.10 5.68
N SER A 65 5.71 -1.02 4.90
CA SER A 65 6.42 -2.06 4.18
C SER A 65 5.89 -2.15 2.75
N LEU A 66 6.76 -2.46 1.79
CA LEU A 66 6.39 -2.51 0.37
C LEU A 66 6.95 -3.77 -0.27
N ARG A 67 6.17 -4.39 -1.15
CA ARG A 67 6.62 -5.52 -1.96
C ARG A 67 6.06 -5.45 -3.37
N LEU A 68 6.95 -5.64 -4.34
CA LEU A 68 6.64 -5.71 -5.75
C LEU A 68 6.61 -7.15 -6.26
N ARG A 69 5.48 -7.56 -6.84
CA ARG A 69 5.34 -8.86 -7.49
C ARG A 69 4.22 -8.81 -8.51
N ASP A 70 4.38 -9.47 -9.65
CA ASP A 70 3.24 -9.75 -10.55
C ASP A 70 2.41 -10.88 -9.91
N ILE A 71 1.37 -10.51 -9.16
CA ILE A 71 0.57 -11.44 -8.35
C ILE A 71 -0.45 -12.15 -9.24
N ASN A 72 -0.96 -11.48 -10.27
CA ASN A 72 -1.98 -12.00 -11.16
C ASN A 72 -1.46 -12.55 -12.50
N GLY A 73 -0.15 -12.46 -12.76
CA GLY A 73 0.50 -13.06 -13.93
C GLY A 73 0.30 -12.29 -15.24
N ASN A 74 0.00 -10.99 -15.19
CA ASN A 74 -0.31 -10.19 -16.38
C ASN A 74 0.91 -9.46 -16.98
N GLY A 75 2.12 -9.75 -16.47
CA GLY A 75 3.38 -9.13 -16.88
C GLY A 75 3.65 -7.77 -16.24
N LYS A 76 2.84 -7.33 -15.27
CA LYS A 76 3.02 -6.06 -14.55
C LYS A 76 3.14 -6.34 -13.06
N ALA A 77 4.19 -5.81 -12.44
CA ALA A 77 4.31 -5.89 -10.99
C ALA A 77 3.15 -5.14 -10.32
N ASP A 78 2.44 -5.83 -9.44
CA ASP A 78 1.50 -5.30 -8.47
C ASP A 78 2.27 -4.86 -7.20
N LEU A 79 1.65 -3.99 -6.41
CA LEU A 79 2.21 -3.47 -5.17
C LEU A 79 1.43 -4.00 -3.97
N ALA A 80 2.08 -4.76 -3.11
CA ALA A 80 1.62 -5.02 -1.75
C ALA A 80 2.17 -3.96 -0.79
N ILE A 81 1.31 -3.49 0.11
CA ILE A 81 1.52 -2.32 0.98
C ILE A 81 1.14 -2.71 2.40
N GLY A 82 2.06 -2.60 3.35
CA GLY A 82 1.76 -2.70 4.77
C GLY A 82 1.23 -1.38 5.33
N ALA A 83 0.25 -1.48 6.22
CA ALA A 83 -0.21 -0.45 7.13
C ALA A 83 -0.18 -1.09 8.52
N PHE A 84 0.98 -1.06 9.18
CA PHE A 84 1.18 -1.87 10.39
C PHE A 84 0.32 -1.40 11.56
N GLY A 85 -0.19 -0.18 11.51
CA GLY A 85 -0.99 0.43 12.56
C GLY A 85 -2.48 0.45 12.29
N GLU A 86 -2.94 -0.20 11.20
CA GLU A 86 -4.36 -0.26 10.87
C GLU A 86 -5.18 -0.92 12.00
N ASP A 87 -6.27 -0.27 12.38
CA ASP A 87 -7.26 -0.81 13.30
C ASP A 87 -8.21 -1.78 12.57
N VAL A 88 -8.21 -3.05 12.96
CA VAL A 88 -9.07 -4.08 12.32
C VAL A 88 -10.51 -4.06 12.87
N LEU A 89 -10.72 -3.52 14.07
CA LEU A 89 -12.03 -3.44 14.74
C LEU A 89 -12.23 -2.05 15.36
N PRO A 90 -13.47 -1.58 15.53
CA PRO A 90 -13.75 -0.37 16.29
C PRO A 90 -13.25 -0.50 17.74
N ALA A 91 -12.41 0.43 18.19
CA ALA A 91 -11.66 0.37 19.46
C ALA A 91 -10.65 -0.80 19.56
N GLY A 92 -10.26 -1.36 18.41
CA GLY A 92 -9.19 -2.34 18.28
C GLY A 92 -7.82 -1.75 18.58
N TYR A 93 -6.80 -2.55 18.32
CA TYR A 93 -5.43 -2.11 18.40
C TYR A 93 -4.90 -1.93 16.96
N ASP A 94 -3.74 -1.30 16.84
CA ASP A 94 -2.84 -1.25 15.69
C ASP A 94 -2.45 -2.66 15.16
N ASP A 95 -3.43 -3.51 14.81
CA ASP A 95 -3.31 -4.92 14.46
C ASP A 95 -2.73 -5.13 13.05
N GLY A 96 -2.82 -4.10 12.22
CA GLY A 96 -2.19 -4.00 10.91
C GLY A 96 -2.96 -4.65 9.77
N ALA A 97 -2.68 -4.18 8.55
CA ALA A 97 -3.25 -4.71 7.31
C ALA A 97 -2.26 -4.66 6.14
N ALA A 98 -2.50 -5.52 5.15
CA ALA A 98 -1.83 -5.53 3.85
C ALA A 98 -2.81 -5.12 2.75
N GLY A 99 -2.59 -3.98 2.11
CA GLY A 99 -3.27 -3.58 0.88
C GLY A 99 -2.55 -4.11 -0.36
N VAL A 100 -3.28 -4.36 -1.46
CA VAL A 100 -2.71 -4.68 -2.77
C VAL A 100 -3.31 -3.77 -3.85
N LEU A 101 -2.46 -3.07 -4.58
CA LEU A 101 -2.80 -2.29 -5.77
C LEU A 101 -2.22 -2.95 -7.01
N ARG A 102 -3.02 -3.11 -8.06
CA ARG A 102 -2.58 -3.80 -9.28
C ARG A 102 -1.77 -2.89 -10.20
N GLY A 103 -0.80 -3.47 -10.89
CA GLY A 103 -0.10 -2.84 -12.00
C GLY A 103 -0.98 -2.78 -13.25
N ALA A 104 -1.00 -1.61 -13.90
CA ALA A 104 -1.70 -1.32 -15.14
C ALA A 104 -0.78 -0.50 -16.07
N ALA A 105 -1.14 -0.38 -17.36
CA ALA A 105 -0.30 0.32 -18.34
C ALA A 105 -0.01 1.78 -17.95
N SER A 106 -0.93 2.43 -17.23
CA SER A 106 -0.80 3.80 -16.74
C SER A 106 -0.13 3.92 -15.36
N GLY A 107 0.31 2.81 -14.75
CA GLY A 107 0.87 2.71 -13.40
C GLY A 107 -0.02 1.89 -12.48
N LEU A 108 -0.09 2.22 -11.18
CA LEU A 108 -0.96 1.49 -10.24
C LEU A 108 -2.43 1.87 -10.42
N THR A 109 -3.33 0.92 -10.13
CA THR A 109 -4.78 1.13 -10.13
C THR A 109 -5.41 0.66 -8.81
N THR A 110 -6.46 1.39 -8.39
CA THR A 110 -7.35 0.98 -7.29
C THR A 110 -8.46 0.03 -7.74
N THR A 111 -8.59 -0.23 -9.04
CA THR A 111 -9.57 -1.19 -9.56
C THR A 111 -9.24 -2.60 -9.08
N SER A 112 -10.16 -3.16 -8.28
CA SER A 112 -10.00 -4.43 -7.57
C SER A 112 -8.83 -4.42 -6.59
N ALA A 113 -8.57 -3.28 -5.95
CA ALA A 113 -7.72 -3.25 -4.78
C ALA A 113 -8.33 -4.13 -3.67
N THR A 114 -7.47 -4.86 -2.97
CA THR A 114 -7.86 -5.74 -1.86
C THR A 114 -7.07 -5.38 -0.62
N SER A 115 -7.60 -5.69 0.55
CA SER A 115 -6.90 -5.62 1.82
C SER A 115 -7.05 -6.93 2.57
N PHE A 116 -6.04 -7.28 3.36
CA PHE A 116 -6.03 -8.45 4.22
C PHE A 116 -5.50 -8.08 5.60
N ASN A 117 -6.04 -8.66 6.64
CA ASN A 117 -5.53 -8.56 8.01
C ASN A 117 -5.53 -9.95 8.67
N ALA A 118 -5.13 -10.01 9.94
CA ALA A 118 -5.04 -11.27 10.68
C ALA A 118 -6.35 -12.09 10.69
N THR A 119 -7.51 -11.43 10.74
CA THR A 119 -8.82 -12.10 10.83
C THR A 119 -9.23 -12.81 9.55
N ASP A 120 -8.78 -12.34 8.38
CA ASP A 120 -9.02 -13.01 7.09
C ASP A 120 -8.38 -14.41 7.03
N PHE A 121 -7.40 -14.66 7.90
CA PHE A 121 -6.72 -15.95 8.05
C PHE A 121 -7.15 -16.72 9.30
N GLY A 122 -8.21 -16.27 10.00
CA GLY A 122 -8.72 -16.91 11.20
C GLY A 122 -7.90 -16.67 12.47
N TYR A 123 -6.99 -15.69 12.46
CA TYR A 123 -6.25 -15.30 13.66
C TYR A 123 -7.02 -14.23 14.46
N PRO A 124 -6.92 -14.25 15.80
CA PRO A 124 -7.53 -13.21 16.62
C PRO A 124 -6.76 -11.89 16.53
N VAL A 125 -7.51 -10.80 16.70
CA VAL A 125 -7.05 -9.44 16.98
C VAL A 125 -6.43 -9.41 18.38
N VAL A 126 -5.18 -8.95 18.50
CA VAL A 126 -4.42 -8.96 19.77
C VAL A 126 -3.51 -7.74 19.85
N ALA A 127 -3.61 -7.03 20.98
CA ALA A 127 -2.80 -5.85 21.27
C ALA A 127 -1.31 -6.01 20.94
N GLY A 128 -0.78 -5.06 20.18
CA GLY A 128 0.65 -5.00 19.82
C GLY A 128 1.08 -5.93 18.69
N ARG A 129 0.19 -6.73 18.11
CA ARG A 129 0.47 -7.41 16.84
C ARG A 129 0.46 -6.41 15.72
N LYS A 130 1.30 -6.63 14.71
CA LYS A 130 1.43 -5.77 13.55
C LYS A 130 1.46 -6.61 12.27
N PHE A 131 0.29 -6.97 11.78
CA PHE A 131 0.15 -7.69 10.53
C PHE A 131 0.76 -6.84 9.39
N ALA A 132 1.49 -7.49 8.49
CA ALA A 132 2.18 -6.84 7.38
C ALA A 132 3.23 -5.77 7.76
N ASP A 133 3.74 -5.76 8.99
CA ASP A 133 4.90 -4.95 9.38
C ASP A 133 6.15 -5.28 8.52
N VAL A 134 6.24 -6.52 8.05
CA VAL A 134 7.26 -6.98 7.10
C VAL A 134 6.59 -7.72 5.94
N LEU A 135 6.93 -7.31 4.72
CA LEU A 135 6.65 -8.06 3.49
C LEU A 135 7.96 -8.65 2.93
N ALA A 136 8.15 -9.96 3.11
CA ALA A 136 9.39 -10.65 2.75
C ALA A 136 9.46 -11.06 1.25
N ARG A 137 10.62 -11.59 0.84
CA ARG A 137 10.96 -11.90 -0.54
C ARG A 137 10.35 -13.22 -1.04
#